data_AF-Q9L591-F1
#
_entry.id   AF-Q9L591-F1
#
_cell.length_a   1.000
_cell.length_b   1.000
_cell.length_c   1.000
_cell.angle_alpha   90.00
_cell.angle_beta   90.00
_cell.angle_gamma   90.00
#
_symmetry.space_group_name_H-M   'P 1'
#
loop_
_entity.id
_entity.type
_entity.pdbx_description
1 polymer ?
#
loop_
_entity_poly.entity_id
_entity_poly.type
_entity_poly.pdbx_seq_one_letter_code
_entity_poly.pdbx_strand_id
1 'polypeptide(L)'
;KATEANQKVDAEEVAPQAKIAELENQVHKLEQKLKEIDESDSEDYVKEGFRAPLQSELDAKQAKLSKLEELSDKIDELDAEIAKLEKDVEDFKNSNGEQAEQYRAAAEEDLAAKQAELEKTEADLKKAVNEPEKPVPAPETPAPAPQPAPAPKPEQPAPKPEKPAEQPKAEKPADQQAEEDYARRSEEEYNRLTQQQPAPAPKPEQPAPAPAPAPKTGWKQENGM
;
A
#
# COMPACT_ATOMS: atom_id res chain seq x y z
N LYS A 1 -33.47 -16.49 36.85
CA LYS A 1 -32.50 -15.37 36.96
C LYS A 1 -31.13 -15.97 37.28
N ALA A 2 -30.26 -16.14 36.28
CA ALA A 2 -28.79 -16.23 36.39
C ALA A 2 -28.20 -16.86 35.10
N THR A 3 -28.28 -16.18 33.96
CA THR A 3 -27.52 -16.60 32.76
C THR A 3 -27.02 -15.45 31.87
N GLU A 4 -27.25 -14.18 32.23
CA GLU A 4 -26.91 -13.04 31.35
C GLU A 4 -25.63 -12.28 31.73
N ALA A 5 -24.86 -12.75 32.71
CA ALA A 5 -23.69 -12.00 33.20
C ALA A 5 -22.33 -12.53 32.69
N ASN A 6 -22.30 -13.59 31.87
CA ASN A 6 -21.04 -14.24 31.47
C ASN A 6 -20.74 -14.23 29.95
N GLN A 7 -21.45 -13.41 29.16
CA GLN A 7 -21.28 -13.40 27.69
C GLN A 7 -20.66 -12.11 27.14
N LYS A 8 -20.13 -11.25 28.01
CA LYS A 8 -19.54 -9.97 27.60
C LYS A 8 -18.02 -9.87 27.75
N VAL A 9 -17.39 -10.84 28.41
CA VAL A 9 -15.93 -10.81 28.61
C VAL A 9 -15.22 -11.53 27.45
N ASP A 10 -15.77 -12.64 26.95
CA ASP A 10 -15.19 -13.36 25.81
C ASP A 10 -15.32 -12.64 24.46
N ALA A 11 -16.35 -11.81 24.25
CA ALA A 11 -16.53 -11.16 22.94
C ALA A 11 -15.46 -10.08 22.65
N GLU A 12 -14.78 -9.58 23.67
CA GLU A 12 -13.80 -8.49 23.55
C GLU A 12 -12.35 -8.99 23.47
N GLU A 13 -12.05 -10.15 24.08
CA GLU A 13 -10.74 -10.83 24.01
C GLU A 13 -10.65 -11.81 22.82
N VAL A 14 -11.77 -12.42 22.42
CA VAL A 14 -11.85 -13.19 21.14
C VAL A 14 -11.78 -12.23 19.94
N ALA A 15 -12.07 -10.94 20.12
CA ALA A 15 -12.13 -9.99 19.00
C ALA A 15 -10.76 -9.76 18.30
N PRO A 16 -9.62 -9.57 19.00
CA PRO A 16 -8.31 -9.45 18.36
C PRO A 16 -7.87 -10.72 17.63
N GLN A 17 -7.86 -11.87 18.33
CA GLN A 17 -7.39 -13.14 17.77
C GLN A 17 -8.27 -13.62 16.61
N ALA A 18 -9.60 -13.49 16.70
CA ALA A 18 -10.49 -13.84 15.60
C ALA A 18 -10.29 -12.94 14.37
N LYS A 19 -9.94 -11.66 14.57
CA LYS A 19 -9.66 -10.74 13.47
C LYS A 19 -8.28 -10.98 12.85
N ILE A 20 -7.30 -11.41 13.63
CA ILE A 20 -6.01 -11.90 13.11
C ILE A 20 -6.24 -13.14 12.25
N ALA A 21 -6.99 -14.13 12.74
CA ALA A 21 -7.32 -15.34 11.99
C ALA A 21 -8.13 -15.06 10.71
N GLU A 22 -9.05 -14.10 10.75
CA GLU A 22 -9.76 -13.65 9.55
C GLU A 22 -8.80 -12.97 8.54
N LEU A 23 -7.86 -12.17 9.01
CA LEU A 23 -6.86 -11.53 8.16
C LEU A 23 -5.93 -12.57 7.50
N GLU A 24 -5.47 -13.56 8.25
CA GLU A 24 -4.71 -14.72 7.73
C GLU A 24 -5.50 -15.45 6.64
N ASN A 25 -6.80 -15.66 6.86
CA ASN A 25 -7.67 -16.30 5.89
C ASN A 25 -7.81 -15.46 4.60
N GLN A 26 -7.88 -14.14 4.72
CA GLN A 26 -7.93 -13.23 3.57
C GLN A 26 -6.62 -13.23 2.79
N VAL A 27 -5.47 -13.20 3.48
CA VAL A 27 -4.14 -13.36 2.87
C VAL A 27 -4.09 -14.66 2.08
N HIS A 28 -4.47 -15.79 2.68
CA HIS A 28 -4.46 -17.09 2.01
C HIS A 28 -5.36 -17.14 0.76
N LYS A 29 -6.55 -16.55 0.83
CA LYS A 29 -7.46 -16.44 -0.33
C LYS A 29 -6.87 -15.59 -1.46
N LEU A 30 -6.18 -14.49 -1.13
CA LEU A 30 -5.53 -13.64 -2.13
C LEU A 30 -4.35 -14.34 -2.78
N GLU A 31 -3.52 -15.04 -2.01
CA GLU A 31 -2.44 -15.89 -2.54
C GLU A 31 -2.98 -16.94 -3.51
N GLN A 32 -4.09 -17.59 -3.16
CA GLN A 32 -4.73 -18.56 -4.04
C GLN A 32 -5.24 -17.91 -5.35
N LYS A 33 -5.92 -16.76 -5.27
CA LYS A 33 -6.39 -16.03 -6.46
C LYS A 33 -5.24 -15.59 -7.36
N LEU A 34 -4.14 -15.10 -6.79
CA LEU A 34 -2.95 -14.70 -7.54
C LEU A 34 -2.35 -15.91 -8.27
N LYS A 35 -2.29 -17.06 -7.60
CA LYS A 35 -1.86 -18.32 -8.23
C LYS A 35 -2.79 -18.76 -9.37
N GLU A 36 -4.11 -18.66 -9.19
CA GLU A 36 -5.09 -18.97 -10.23
C GLU A 36 -4.94 -18.04 -11.46
N ILE A 37 -4.65 -16.75 -11.24
CA ILE A 37 -4.36 -15.80 -12.32
C ILE A 37 -3.08 -16.19 -13.07
N ASP A 38 -2.01 -16.52 -12.35
CA ASP A 38 -0.73 -16.93 -12.90
C ASP A 38 -0.88 -18.20 -13.77
N GLU A 39 -1.69 -19.16 -13.32
CA GLU A 39 -1.99 -20.43 -14.00
C GLU A 39 -3.03 -20.32 -15.14
N SER A 40 -3.74 -19.20 -15.27
CA SER A 40 -4.76 -19.04 -16.30
C SER A 40 -4.18 -18.98 -17.72
N ASP A 41 -4.94 -19.39 -18.74
CA ASP A 41 -4.54 -19.26 -20.16
C ASP A 41 -4.71 -17.83 -20.71
N SER A 42 -4.94 -16.84 -19.85
CA SER A 42 -5.13 -15.44 -20.24
C SER A 42 -3.83 -14.83 -20.78
N GLU A 43 -3.94 -13.81 -21.65
CA GLU A 43 -2.78 -13.04 -22.10
C GLU A 43 -2.10 -12.31 -20.92
N ASP A 44 -0.78 -12.13 -20.98
CA ASP A 44 0.00 -11.54 -19.88
C ASP A 44 -0.49 -10.15 -19.46
N TYR A 45 -0.90 -9.31 -20.42
CA TYR A 45 -1.45 -7.98 -20.11
C TYR A 45 -2.78 -8.07 -19.34
N VAL A 46 -3.60 -9.07 -19.65
CA VAL A 46 -4.86 -9.31 -18.93
C VAL A 46 -4.58 -9.83 -17.52
N LYS A 47 -3.63 -10.77 -17.38
CA LYS A 47 -3.18 -11.27 -16.08
C LYS A 47 -2.69 -10.15 -15.17
N GLU A 48 -1.79 -9.30 -15.68
CA GLU A 48 -1.18 -8.23 -14.91
C GLU A 48 -2.22 -7.20 -14.42
N GLY A 49 -3.23 -6.89 -15.24
CA GLY A 49 -4.32 -6.00 -14.85
C GLY A 49 -5.15 -6.48 -13.65
N PHE A 50 -5.25 -7.80 -13.44
CA PHE A 50 -5.89 -8.38 -12.25
C PHE A 50 -4.90 -8.68 -11.12
N ARG A 51 -3.66 -9.02 -11.46
CA ARG A 51 -2.62 -9.40 -10.51
C ARG A 51 -2.13 -8.21 -9.69
N ALA A 52 -1.76 -7.11 -10.33
CA ALA A 52 -1.21 -5.93 -9.68
C ALA A 52 -2.06 -5.41 -8.49
N PRO A 53 -3.40 -5.24 -8.64
CA PRO A 53 -4.21 -4.77 -7.51
C PRO A 53 -4.38 -5.80 -6.39
N LEU A 54 -4.50 -7.09 -6.73
CA LEU A 54 -4.60 -8.16 -5.72
C LEU A 54 -3.28 -8.35 -4.97
N GLN A 55 -2.15 -8.15 -5.65
CA GLN A 55 -0.83 -8.15 -5.03
C GLN A 55 -0.68 -6.97 -4.07
N SER A 56 -1.10 -5.76 -4.48
CA SER A 56 -1.09 -4.59 -3.59
C SER A 56 -1.99 -4.79 -2.37
N GLU A 57 -3.14 -5.46 -2.51
CA GLU A 57 -4.01 -5.80 -1.38
C GLU A 57 -3.36 -6.85 -0.48
N LEU A 58 -2.74 -7.88 -1.05
CA LEU A 58 -2.00 -8.91 -0.33
C LEU A 58 -0.87 -8.30 0.51
N ASP A 59 -0.05 -7.44 -0.09
CA ASP A 59 1.07 -6.77 0.59
C ASP A 59 0.57 -5.91 1.77
N ALA A 60 -0.54 -5.19 1.59
CA ALA A 60 -1.13 -4.38 2.65
C ALA A 60 -1.66 -5.24 3.81
N LYS A 61 -2.31 -6.37 3.50
CA LYS A 61 -2.82 -7.30 4.50
C LYS A 61 -1.70 -8.04 5.22
N GLN A 62 -0.68 -8.48 4.50
CA GLN A 62 0.52 -9.10 5.10
C GLN A 62 1.25 -8.11 6.02
N ALA A 63 1.43 -6.86 5.61
CA ALA A 63 2.03 -5.83 6.46
C ALA A 63 1.21 -5.57 7.75
N LYS A 64 -0.13 -5.56 7.63
CA LYS A 64 -1.01 -5.47 8.81
C LYS A 64 -0.87 -6.70 9.69
N LEU A 65 -0.87 -7.90 9.11
CA LEU A 65 -0.75 -9.16 9.83
C LEU A 65 0.57 -9.24 10.60
N SER A 66 1.71 -8.95 9.97
CA SER A 66 3.02 -8.94 10.63
C SER A 66 3.07 -7.98 11.82
N LYS A 67 2.43 -6.80 11.72
CA LYS A 67 2.34 -5.86 12.85
C LYS A 67 1.50 -6.40 14.00
N LEU A 68 0.44 -7.14 13.70
CA LEU A 68 -0.42 -7.76 14.72
C LEU A 68 0.29 -8.92 15.41
N GLU A 69 1.01 -9.75 14.65
CA GLU A 69 1.83 -10.84 15.16
C GLU A 69 2.94 -10.31 16.09
N GLU A 70 3.67 -9.26 15.69
CA GLU A 70 4.70 -8.62 16.53
C GLU A 70 4.14 -8.11 17.87
N LEU A 71 2.93 -7.52 17.86
CA LEU A 71 2.26 -7.06 19.09
C LEU A 71 1.80 -8.23 19.95
N SER A 72 1.34 -9.33 19.34
CA SER A 72 0.95 -10.55 20.05
C SER A 72 2.15 -11.22 20.70
N ASP A 73 3.26 -11.38 19.98
CA ASP A 73 4.50 -11.95 20.51
C ASP A 73 5.03 -11.14 21.69
N LYS A 74 4.92 -9.81 21.61
CA LYS A 74 5.32 -8.91 22.70
C LYS A 74 4.43 -9.06 23.94
N ILE A 75 3.14 -9.30 23.77
CA ILE A 75 2.22 -9.60 24.88
C ILE A 75 2.64 -10.89 25.57
N ASP A 76 2.90 -11.95 24.79
CA ASP A 76 3.35 -13.25 25.34
C ASP A 76 4.68 -13.13 26.11
N GLU A 77 5.63 -12.32 25.61
CA GLU A 77 6.89 -12.03 26.30
C GLU A 77 6.66 -11.27 27.62
N LEU A 78 5.82 -10.23 27.61
CA LEU A 78 5.49 -9.46 28.81
C LEU A 78 4.76 -10.30 29.86
N ASP A 79 3.81 -11.15 29.46
CA ASP A 79 3.13 -12.08 30.36
C ASP A 79 4.12 -13.05 31.01
N ALA A 80 5.09 -13.56 30.25
CA ALA A 80 6.13 -14.43 30.79
C ALA A 80 7.08 -13.71 31.76
N GLU A 81 7.40 -12.44 31.52
CA GLU A 81 8.17 -11.60 32.44
C GLU A 81 7.40 -11.27 33.72
N ILE A 82 6.12 -10.90 33.59
CA ILE A 82 5.21 -10.64 34.72
C ILE A 82 5.12 -11.89 35.59
N ALA A 83 4.87 -13.07 35.02
CA ALA A 83 4.78 -14.32 35.79
C ALA A 83 6.07 -14.65 36.57
N LYS A 84 7.25 -14.30 36.04
CA LYS A 84 8.53 -14.43 36.77
C LYS A 84 8.61 -13.43 37.91
N LEU A 85 8.27 -12.17 37.68
CA LEU A 85 8.27 -11.12 38.71
C LEU A 85 7.27 -11.40 39.82
N GLU A 86 6.08 -11.89 39.51
CA GLU A 86 5.09 -12.31 40.51
C GLU A 86 5.64 -13.42 41.41
N LYS A 87 6.35 -14.38 40.82
CA LYS A 87 7.05 -15.43 41.55
C LYS A 87 8.16 -14.86 42.42
N ASP A 88 9.00 -13.97 41.90
CA ASP A 88 10.08 -13.34 42.66
C ASP A 88 9.53 -12.54 43.84
N VAL A 89 8.44 -11.77 43.64
CA VAL A 89 7.74 -11.05 44.71
C VAL A 89 7.25 -12.01 45.81
N GLU A 90 6.68 -13.17 45.44
CA GLU A 90 6.23 -14.18 46.39
C GLU A 90 7.42 -14.86 47.11
N ASP A 91 8.50 -15.18 46.40
CA ASP A 91 9.71 -15.77 46.97
C ASP A 91 10.37 -14.79 47.97
N PHE A 92 10.41 -13.49 47.68
CA PHE A 92 10.91 -12.48 48.61
C PHE A 92 9.98 -12.24 49.80
N LYS A 93 8.66 -12.32 49.64
CA LYS A 93 7.70 -12.27 50.76
C LYS A 93 7.92 -13.39 51.76
N ASN A 94 8.28 -14.58 51.28
CA ASN A 94 8.53 -15.76 52.11
C ASN A 94 9.98 -15.84 52.64
N SER A 95 10.83 -14.85 52.32
CA SER A 95 12.23 -14.81 52.72
C SER A 95 12.46 -13.91 53.93
N ASN A 96 13.24 -14.38 54.91
CA ASN A 96 13.68 -13.59 56.07
C ASN A 96 15.04 -12.91 55.85
N GLY A 97 15.45 -12.70 54.60
CA GLY A 97 16.71 -12.03 54.28
C GLY A 97 16.70 -10.54 54.66
N GLU A 98 17.83 -10.02 55.15
CA GLU A 98 17.96 -8.62 55.61
C GLU A 98 17.67 -7.58 54.49
N GLN A 99 17.82 -7.99 53.22
CA GLN A 99 17.51 -7.18 52.04
C GLN A 99 16.24 -7.63 51.31
N ALA A 100 15.51 -8.63 51.81
CA ALA A 100 14.35 -9.20 51.13
C ALA A 100 13.25 -8.15 50.87
N GLU A 101 13.02 -7.23 51.82
CA GLU A 101 12.08 -6.13 51.63
C GLU A 101 12.47 -5.18 50.49
N GLN A 102 13.78 -4.92 50.32
CA GLN A 102 14.27 -4.04 49.25
C GLN A 102 14.14 -4.71 47.88
N TYR A 103 14.54 -5.98 47.77
CA TYR A 103 14.38 -6.74 46.53
C TYR A 103 12.91 -6.94 46.17
N ARG A 104 12.05 -7.17 47.16
CA ARG A 104 10.60 -7.23 46.96
C ARG A 104 10.07 -5.90 46.43
N ALA A 105 10.43 -4.78 47.05
CA ALA A 105 9.96 -3.47 46.60
C ALA A 105 10.39 -3.17 45.16
N ALA A 106 11.63 -3.51 44.80
CA ALA A 106 12.11 -3.39 43.42
C ALA A 106 11.33 -4.30 42.44
N ALA A 107 11.09 -5.57 42.82
CA ALA A 107 10.31 -6.49 41.99
C ALA A 107 8.84 -6.06 41.84
N GLU A 108 8.24 -5.46 42.89
CA GLU A 108 6.89 -4.89 42.83
C GLU A 108 6.83 -3.64 41.93
N GLU A 109 7.87 -2.81 41.93
CA GLU A 109 7.99 -1.66 41.02
C GLU A 109 8.11 -2.11 39.55
N ASP A 110 9.01 -3.07 39.28
CA ASP A 110 9.20 -3.64 37.94
C ASP A 110 7.93 -4.35 37.45
N LEU A 111 7.24 -5.08 38.33
CA LEU A 111 5.96 -5.72 38.04
C LEU A 111 4.93 -4.68 37.58
N ALA A 112 4.78 -3.59 38.34
CA ALA A 112 3.83 -2.53 38.01
C ALA A 112 4.17 -1.85 36.67
N ALA A 113 5.46 -1.63 36.39
CA ALA A 113 5.91 -1.09 35.12
C ALA A 113 5.60 -2.02 33.95
N LYS A 114 5.82 -3.34 34.11
CA LYS A 114 5.54 -4.35 33.08
C LYS A 114 4.07 -4.55 32.83
N GLN A 115 3.23 -4.54 33.89
CA GLN A 115 1.77 -4.57 33.76
C GLN A 115 1.25 -3.33 33.00
N ALA A 116 1.81 -2.15 33.24
CA ALA A 116 1.45 -0.95 32.50
C ALA A 116 1.91 -1.01 31.03
N GLU A 117 3.06 -1.64 30.75
CA GLU A 117 3.52 -1.90 29.39
C GLU A 117 2.59 -2.88 28.66
N LEU A 118 2.19 -3.96 29.32
CA LEU A 118 1.24 -4.95 28.82
C LEU A 118 -0.09 -4.30 28.45
N GLU A 119 -0.71 -3.54 29.36
CA GLU A 119 -1.99 -2.86 29.11
C GLU A 119 -1.91 -1.92 27.89
N LYS A 120 -0.77 -1.23 27.73
CA LYS A 120 -0.52 -0.38 26.56
C LYS A 120 -0.38 -1.20 25.27
N THR A 121 0.36 -2.31 25.31
CA THR A 121 0.55 -3.18 24.14
C THR A 121 -0.76 -3.86 23.72
N GLU A 122 -1.58 -4.32 24.67
CA GLU A 122 -2.93 -4.84 24.40
C GLU A 122 -3.84 -3.77 23.78
N ALA A 123 -3.79 -2.52 24.27
CA ALA A 123 -4.53 -1.41 23.71
C ALA A 123 -4.07 -1.08 22.27
N ASP A 124 -2.76 -1.12 22.01
CA ASP A 124 -2.18 -0.94 20.69
C ASP A 124 -2.57 -2.09 19.74
N LEU A 125 -2.59 -3.34 20.21
CA LEU A 125 -3.10 -4.49 19.44
C LEU A 125 -4.57 -4.29 19.07
N LYS A 126 -5.42 -3.97 20.05
CA LYS A 126 -6.84 -3.73 19.83
C LYS A 126 -7.06 -2.58 18.84
N LYS A 127 -6.25 -1.52 18.91
CA LYS A 127 -6.32 -0.41 17.97
C LYS A 127 -5.87 -0.84 16.57
N ALA A 128 -4.74 -1.54 16.44
CA ALA A 128 -4.20 -1.99 15.16
C ALA A 128 -5.15 -2.96 14.45
N VAL A 129 -5.80 -3.85 15.20
CA VAL A 129 -6.83 -4.76 14.67
C VAL A 129 -8.03 -3.98 14.12
N ASN A 130 -8.47 -2.94 14.82
CA ASN A 130 -9.61 -2.08 14.42
C ASN A 130 -9.23 -0.96 13.46
N GLU A 131 -7.95 -0.79 13.14
CA GLU A 131 -7.50 0.24 12.22
C GLU A 131 -8.08 -0.06 10.83
N PRO A 132 -8.88 0.86 10.25
CA PRO A 132 -9.44 0.64 8.93
C PRO A 132 -8.30 0.45 7.95
N GLU A 133 -8.40 -0.58 7.12
CA GLU A 133 -7.51 -0.70 5.98
C GLU A 133 -7.66 0.60 5.18
N LYS A 134 -6.54 1.32 4.98
CA LYS A 134 -6.57 2.45 4.03
C LYS A 134 -7.13 1.88 2.74
N PRO A 135 -8.17 2.49 2.15
CA PRO A 135 -8.70 1.99 0.89
C PRO A 135 -7.53 1.94 -0.08
N VAL A 136 -7.15 0.73 -0.49
CA VAL A 136 -6.37 0.56 -1.70
C VAL A 136 -7.24 1.24 -2.76
N PRO A 137 -6.75 2.28 -3.47
CA PRO A 137 -7.49 2.83 -4.58
C PRO A 137 -7.84 1.64 -5.45
N ALA A 138 -9.14 1.35 -5.57
CA ALA A 138 -9.58 0.25 -6.39
C ALA A 138 -8.92 0.46 -7.75
N PRO A 139 -8.26 -0.56 -8.34
CA PRO A 139 -8.12 -0.51 -9.78
C PRO A 139 -9.54 -0.27 -10.30
N GLU A 140 -9.71 0.68 -11.21
CA GLU A 140 -10.90 0.63 -12.04
C GLU A 140 -10.91 -0.78 -12.61
N THR A 141 -11.87 -1.60 -12.20
CA THR A 141 -12.09 -2.91 -12.80
C THR A 141 -12.02 -2.68 -14.30
N PRO A 142 -11.20 -3.40 -15.08
CA PRO A 142 -11.31 -3.31 -16.52
C PRO A 142 -12.79 -3.55 -16.81
N ALA A 143 -13.44 -2.55 -17.43
CA ALA A 143 -14.84 -2.62 -17.77
C ALA A 143 -15.08 -3.99 -18.42
N PRO A 144 -16.17 -4.71 -18.09
CA PRO A 144 -16.44 -6.02 -18.66
C PRO A 144 -16.24 -5.93 -20.17
N ALA A 145 -15.38 -6.80 -20.71
CA ALA A 145 -15.04 -6.80 -22.13
C ALA A 145 -16.36 -6.67 -22.93
N PRO A 146 -16.45 -5.71 -23.86
CA PRO A 146 -17.69 -5.45 -24.57
C PRO A 146 -18.19 -6.76 -25.16
N GLN A 147 -19.42 -7.15 -24.79
CA GLN A 147 -20.07 -8.29 -25.41
C GLN A 147 -19.98 -8.12 -26.93
N PRO A 148 -19.62 -9.15 -27.69
CA PRO A 148 -19.54 -9.04 -29.14
C PRO A 148 -20.88 -8.53 -29.65
N ALA A 149 -20.84 -7.39 -30.33
CA ALA A 149 -22.03 -6.78 -30.90
C ALA A 149 -22.74 -7.82 -31.78
N PRO A 150 -24.07 -7.95 -31.69
CA PRO A 150 -24.82 -8.87 -32.55
C PRO A 150 -24.48 -8.57 -34.00
N ALA A 151 -24.09 -9.61 -34.75
CA ALA A 151 -23.68 -9.49 -36.13
C ALA A 151 -24.73 -8.70 -36.94
N PRO A 152 -24.32 -7.70 -37.74
CA PRO A 152 -25.24 -6.84 -38.45
C PRO A 152 -26.08 -7.66 -39.41
N LYS A 153 -27.40 -7.56 -39.24
CA LYS A 153 -28.38 -8.13 -40.15
C LYS A 153 -28.26 -7.40 -41.50
N PRO A 154 -28.22 -8.11 -42.64
CA PRO A 154 -28.04 -7.46 -43.94
C PRO A 154 -29.39 -6.90 -44.43
N GLU A 155 -29.55 -5.58 -44.47
CA GLU A 155 -30.71 -4.95 -45.12
C GLU A 155 -30.29 -3.79 -46.05
N GLN A 156 -30.30 -4.14 -47.35
CA GLN A 156 -30.88 -3.45 -48.52
C GLN A 156 -30.56 -1.97 -48.85
N PRO A 157 -30.61 -1.60 -50.15
CA PRO A 157 -29.81 -0.50 -50.70
C PRO A 157 -30.43 0.89 -50.52
N ALA A 158 -29.54 1.87 -50.47
CA ALA A 158 -29.77 3.29 -50.17
C ALA A 158 -30.71 4.04 -51.14
N PRO A 159 -31.47 5.02 -50.63
CA PRO A 159 -31.93 6.16 -51.42
C PRO A 159 -31.10 7.45 -51.14
N LYS A 160 -31.17 8.33 -52.14
CA LYS A 160 -30.35 9.51 -52.49
C LYS A 160 -30.50 10.70 -51.50
N PRO A 161 -29.55 11.66 -51.44
CA PRO A 161 -29.52 12.70 -50.42
C PRO A 161 -30.23 14.00 -50.84
N GLU A 162 -30.92 14.65 -49.90
CA GLU A 162 -31.33 16.05 -49.97
C GLU A 162 -30.98 16.80 -48.67
N LYS A 163 -30.74 18.11 -48.80
CA LYS A 163 -29.93 19.01 -47.97
C LYS A 163 -30.63 19.56 -46.70
N PRO A 164 -29.90 20.27 -45.79
CA PRO A 164 -30.13 20.25 -44.35
C PRO A 164 -30.93 21.44 -43.81
N ALA A 165 -31.58 21.25 -42.66
CA ALA A 165 -32.05 22.33 -41.78
C ALA A 165 -31.55 22.06 -40.34
N GLU A 166 -31.00 23.10 -39.73
CA GLU A 166 -30.28 23.11 -38.45
C GLU A 166 -31.06 22.45 -37.30
N GLN A 167 -30.50 21.36 -36.76
CA GLN A 167 -30.82 20.86 -35.42
C GLN A 167 -30.00 21.63 -34.39
N PRO A 168 -30.54 21.89 -33.18
CA PRO A 168 -29.76 22.48 -32.10
C PRO A 168 -28.56 21.57 -31.81
N LYS A 169 -27.37 22.17 -31.67
CA LYS A 169 -26.13 21.48 -31.29
C LYS A 169 -26.44 20.52 -30.14
N ALA A 170 -26.15 19.25 -30.34
CA ALA A 170 -25.97 18.32 -29.23
C ALA A 170 -24.98 18.98 -28.26
N GLU A 171 -25.44 19.29 -27.05
CA GLU A 171 -24.55 19.38 -25.90
C GLU A 171 -23.71 18.11 -25.93
N LYS A 172 -22.38 18.25 -25.83
CA LYS A 172 -21.52 17.09 -25.61
C LYS A 172 -22.12 16.30 -24.44
N PRO A 173 -22.18 14.96 -24.48
CA PRO A 173 -22.57 14.20 -23.30
C PRO A 173 -21.70 14.68 -22.14
N ALA A 174 -22.31 14.91 -20.98
CA ALA A 174 -21.64 15.52 -19.81
C ALA A 174 -20.32 14.81 -19.47
N ASP A 175 -20.23 13.51 -19.77
CA ASP A 175 -19.00 12.71 -19.68
C ASP A 175 -17.86 13.21 -20.56
N GLN A 176 -18.09 13.59 -21.82
CA GLN A 176 -17.03 14.15 -22.68
C GLN A 176 -16.56 15.53 -22.21
N GLN A 177 -17.45 16.32 -21.61
CA GLN A 177 -17.08 17.62 -21.07
C GLN A 177 -16.28 17.47 -19.77
N ALA A 178 -16.64 16.50 -18.92
CA ALA A 178 -15.89 16.17 -17.72
C ALA A 178 -14.49 15.59 -18.04
N GLU A 179 -14.39 14.77 -19.08
CA GLU A 179 -13.12 14.18 -19.52
C GLU A 179 -12.19 15.24 -20.13
N GLU A 180 -12.74 16.18 -20.92
CA GLU A 180 -11.99 17.32 -21.44
C GLU A 180 -11.56 18.29 -20.32
N ASP A 181 -12.41 18.53 -19.31
CA ASP A 181 -12.04 19.36 -18.15
C ASP A 181 -10.98 18.67 -17.27
N TYR A 182 -11.01 17.35 -17.14
CA TYR A 182 -9.99 16.57 -16.43
C TYR A 182 -8.64 16.62 -17.17
N ALA A 183 -8.65 16.37 -18.49
CA ALA A 183 -7.46 16.49 -19.31
C ALA A 183 -6.88 17.91 -19.24
N ARG A 184 -7.73 18.95 -19.35
CA ARG A 184 -7.30 20.36 -19.25
C ARG A 184 -6.70 20.71 -17.90
N ARG A 185 -7.30 20.27 -16.79
CA ARG A 185 -6.76 20.52 -15.43
C ARG A 185 -5.44 19.82 -15.20
N SER A 186 -5.28 18.58 -15.68
CA SER A 186 -4.02 17.84 -15.55
C SER A 186 -2.86 18.51 -16.31
N GLU A 187 -3.15 19.07 -17.49
CA GLU A 187 -2.16 19.76 -18.32
C GLU A 187 -1.79 21.13 -17.73
N GLU A 188 -2.74 21.84 -17.13
CA GLU A 188 -2.48 23.06 -16.36
C GLU A 188 -1.69 22.80 -15.08
N GLU A 189 -1.96 21.71 -14.37
CA GLU A 189 -1.21 21.33 -13.17
C GLU A 189 0.24 20.95 -13.51
N TYR A 190 0.44 20.20 -14.59
CA TYR A 190 1.78 19.87 -15.09
C TYR A 190 2.57 21.13 -15.48
N ASN A 191 1.96 22.05 -16.24
CA ASN A 191 2.60 23.31 -16.61
C ASN A 191 2.86 24.23 -15.42
N ARG A 192 1.97 24.24 -14.42
CA ARG A 192 2.16 25.01 -13.19
C ARG A 192 3.27 24.42 -12.32
N LEU A 193 3.47 23.11 -12.35
CA LEU A 193 4.54 22.43 -11.63
C LEU A 193 5.90 22.70 -12.28
N THR A 194 5.98 22.64 -13.61
CA THR A 194 7.23 22.95 -14.35
C THR A 194 7.60 24.43 -14.28
N GLN A 195 6.61 25.34 -14.26
CA GLN A 195 6.85 26.78 -14.08
C GLN A 195 7.22 27.15 -12.63
N GLN A 196 6.93 26.29 -11.65
CA GLN A 196 7.37 26.45 -10.26
C GLN A 196 8.75 25.87 -9.99
N GLN A 197 9.31 25.11 -10.94
CA GLN A 197 10.73 24.77 -10.85
C GLN A 197 11.56 26.03 -11.13
N PRO A 198 12.59 26.30 -10.31
CA PRO A 198 13.50 27.40 -10.60
C PRO A 198 14.08 27.19 -12.00
N ALA A 199 14.17 28.28 -12.78
CA ALA A 199 14.79 28.23 -14.09
C ALA A 199 16.13 27.47 -13.99
N PRO A 200 16.40 26.52 -14.89
CA PRO A 200 17.64 25.76 -14.83
C PRO A 200 18.81 26.73 -14.76
N ALA A 201 19.66 26.54 -13.74
CA ALA A 201 20.82 27.38 -13.52
C ALA A 201 21.62 27.50 -14.83
N PRO A 202 22.18 28.69 -15.13
CA PRO A 202 22.98 28.87 -16.33
C PRO A 202 24.07 27.81 -16.34
N LYS A 203 24.12 27.07 -17.46
CA LYS A 203 25.09 26.02 -17.69
C LYS A 203 26.49 26.57 -17.38
N PRO A 204 27.32 25.87 -16.59
CA PRO A 204 28.67 26.33 -16.33
C PRO A 204 29.37 26.56 -17.67
N GLU A 205 29.91 27.77 -17.86
CA GLU A 205 30.79 28.07 -18.98
C GLU A 205 31.87 26.99 -19.00
N GLN A 206 31.85 26.18 -20.07
CA GLN A 206 32.93 25.25 -20.31
C GLN A 206 34.24 26.03 -20.31
N PRO A 207 35.28 25.57 -19.60
CA PRO A 207 36.59 26.18 -19.73
C PRO A 207 36.97 26.21 -21.21
N ALA A 208 37.47 27.35 -21.67
CA ALA A 208 37.81 27.58 -23.07
C ALA A 208 38.62 26.40 -23.63
N PRO A 209 38.30 25.92 -24.85
CA PRO A 209 39.02 24.80 -25.45
C PRO A 209 40.51 25.15 -25.52
N ALA A 210 41.34 24.23 -25.00
CA ALA A 210 42.78 24.32 -25.12
C ALA A 210 43.17 24.51 -26.60
N PRO A 211 44.19 25.35 -26.91
CA PRO A 211 44.56 25.64 -28.28
C PRO A 211 44.91 24.35 -29.02
N ALA A 212 44.28 24.17 -30.19
CA ALA A 212 44.57 23.04 -31.07
C ALA A 212 46.07 22.99 -31.40
N PRO A 213 46.70 21.81 -31.45
CA PRO A 213 48.05 21.70 -31.98
C PRO A 213 48.03 22.15 -33.45
N ALA A 214 48.86 23.16 -33.74
CA ALA A 214 49.07 23.69 -35.08
C ALA A 214 49.37 22.56 -36.09
N PRO A 215 48.90 22.66 -37.35
CA PRO A 215 49.27 21.70 -38.37
C PRO A 215 50.79 21.74 -38.54
N LYS A 216 51.45 20.58 -38.37
CA LYS A 216 52.86 20.44 -38.77
C LYS A 216 52.93 20.56 -40.29
N THR A 217 53.13 21.80 -40.72
CA THR A 217 53.58 22.16 -42.05
C THR A 217 54.96 21.58 -42.32
N GLY A 218 55.06 20.75 -43.37
CA GLY A 218 56.30 20.46 -44.10
C GLY A 218 57.29 19.52 -43.41
N TRP A 219 58.06 18.70 -44.12
CA TRP A 219 58.69 19.03 -45.40
C TRP A 219 58.94 17.79 -46.28
N LYS A 220 58.51 17.94 -47.54
CA LYS A 220 59.15 17.57 -48.82
C LYS A 220 59.92 16.24 -48.95
N GLN A 221 59.65 15.53 -50.05
CA GLN A 221 60.56 15.53 -51.21
C GLN A 221 59.81 15.02 -52.47
N GLU A 222 59.45 15.94 -53.34
CA GLU A 222 59.51 15.72 -54.79
C GLU A 222 60.56 16.71 -55.31
N ASN A 223 61.63 16.16 -55.85
CA ASN A 223 62.44 16.77 -56.89
C ASN A 223 62.93 15.59 -57.74
N GLY A 224 62.32 15.41 -58.90
CA GLY A 224 62.94 14.72 -60.02
C GLY A 224 63.86 15.70 -60.74
N MET A 225 65.15 15.36 -60.81
CA MET A 225 66.16 15.63 -61.86
C MET A 225 67.54 15.26 -61.32
#